data_AF-A0A7L4PA75-F1
#
_entry.id   AF-A0A7L4PA75-F1
#
_cell.length_a   1.000
_cell.length_b   1.000
_cell.length_c   1.000
_cell.angle_alpha   90.00
_cell.angle_beta   90.00
_cell.angle_gamma   90.00
#
_symmetry.space_group_name_H-M   'P 1'
#
loop_
_entity.id
_entity.type
_entity.pdbx_description
1 polymer ?
#
loop_
_entity_poly.entity_id
_entity_poly.type
_entity_poly.pdbx_seq_one_letter_code
_entity_poly.pdbx_strand_id
1 'polypeptide(L)'
;MSEFRVPGEGEILGKVVEMLGDGRFKVVCADGQIRVARLPGRLRRRLWLKAGDYVIVALWDFDKEKGDIVHKYEKRDLEELKRRGFAEAIESLESYI
;
A
#
# COMPACT_ATOMS: atom_id res chain seq x y z
N MET A 1 -10.92 -2.01 -14.60
CA MET A 1 -10.72 -0.61 -14.21
C MET A 1 -10.86 -0.57 -12.70
N SER A 2 -9.77 -0.39 -11.96
CA SER A 2 -9.83 -0.12 -10.53
C SER A 2 -10.55 1.22 -10.34
N GLU A 3 -11.54 1.26 -9.46
CA GLU A 3 -12.08 2.54 -9.02
C GLU A 3 -10.99 3.24 -8.22
N PHE A 4 -10.64 4.46 -8.64
CA PHE A 4 -9.69 5.30 -7.95
C PHE A 4 -10.23 5.63 -6.55
N ARG A 5 -9.42 5.40 -5.52
CA ARG A 5 -9.74 5.77 -4.14
C ARG A 5 -8.52 6.34 -3.42
N VAL A 6 -8.79 7.21 -2.46
CA VAL A 6 -7.77 7.71 -1.53
C VAL A 6 -7.78 6.87 -0.25
N PRO A 7 -6.67 6.82 0.52
CA PRO A 7 -6.67 6.22 1.85
C PRO A 7 -7.68 6.92 2.77
N GLY A 8 -8.49 6.14 3.48
CA GLY A 8 -9.45 6.60 4.48
C GLY A 8 -8.91 6.58 5.91
N GLU A 9 -9.79 6.69 6.88
CA GLU A 9 -9.45 6.56 8.30
C GLU A 9 -8.92 5.14 8.61
N GLY A 10 -7.80 5.05 9.34
CA GLY A 10 -7.12 3.78 9.63
C GLY A 10 -6.35 3.18 8.45
N GLU A 11 -6.36 3.83 7.29
CA GLU A 11 -5.63 3.39 6.10
C GLU A 11 -4.45 4.31 5.79
N ILE A 12 -3.41 3.73 5.20
CA ILE A 12 -2.21 4.47 4.83
C ILE A 12 -1.70 4.04 3.46
N LEU A 13 -1.17 5.00 2.71
CA LEU A 13 -0.44 4.74 1.49
C LEU A 13 0.87 4.02 1.83
N GLY A 14 1.22 3.02 1.04
CA GLY A 14 2.51 2.35 1.17
C GLY A 14 3.03 1.81 -0.15
N LYS A 15 4.30 1.41 -0.13
CA LYS A 15 5.02 0.80 -1.25
C LYS A 15 5.54 -0.57 -0.81
N VAL A 16 5.25 -1.59 -1.61
CA VAL A 16 5.70 -2.95 -1.35
C VAL A 16 7.21 -3.02 -1.53
N VAL A 17 7.93 -3.44 -0.50
CA VAL A 17 9.39 -3.63 -0.51
C VAL A 17 9.73 -5.05 -0.94
N GLU A 18 9.14 -6.04 -0.28
CA GLU A 18 9.41 -7.45 -0.52
C GLU A 18 8.21 -8.34 -0.18
N MET A 19 8.16 -9.53 -0.78
CA MET A 19 7.16 -10.55 -0.47
C MET A 19 7.75 -11.51 0.57
N LEU A 20 7.05 -11.69 1.70
CA LEU A 20 7.49 -12.52 2.82
C LEU A 20 6.94 -13.97 2.75
N GLY A 21 6.14 -14.28 1.73
CA GLY A 21 5.46 -15.56 1.58
C GLY A 21 4.11 -15.61 2.31
N ASP A 22 3.31 -16.64 2.01
CA ASP A 22 1.97 -16.83 2.59
C ASP A 22 1.07 -15.56 2.47
N GLY A 23 1.22 -14.86 1.33
CA GLY A 23 0.57 -13.59 1.02
C GLY A 23 0.74 -12.52 2.09
N ARG A 24 1.91 -12.50 2.74
CA ARG A 24 2.41 -11.39 3.54
C ARG A 24 3.47 -10.63 2.74
N PHE A 25 3.51 -9.33 2.93
CA PHE A 25 4.39 -8.39 2.25
C PHE A 25 4.96 -7.42 3.26
N LYS A 26 6.21 -7.04 3.05
CA LYS A 26 6.80 -5.92 3.77
C LYS A 26 6.49 -4.65 3.00
N VAL A 27 5.87 -3.70 3.66
CA VAL A 27 5.40 -2.45 3.05
C VAL A 27 5.98 -1.29 3.84
N VAL A 28 6.67 -0.39 3.16
CA VAL A 28 7.01 0.91 3.73
C VAL A 28 5.80 1.82 3.58
N CYS A 29 5.38 2.44 4.66
CA CYS A 29 4.20 3.31 4.70
C CYS A 29 4.61 4.78 4.65
N ALA A 30 3.67 5.65 4.26
CA ALA A 30 3.90 7.08 4.09
C ALA A 30 4.32 7.81 5.39
N ASP A 31 4.14 7.18 6.55
CA ASP A 31 4.61 7.68 7.84
C ASP A 31 6.07 7.27 8.17
N GLY A 32 6.76 6.64 7.21
CA GLY A 32 8.15 6.21 7.33
C GLY A 32 8.35 4.88 8.05
N GLN A 33 7.27 4.24 8.53
CA GLN A 33 7.38 2.94 9.21
C GLN A 33 7.27 1.78 8.21
N ILE A 34 7.98 0.69 8.50
CA ILE A 34 7.90 -0.55 7.74
C ILE A 34 6.99 -1.51 8.48
N ARG A 35 5.98 -2.03 7.77
CA ARG A 35 4.93 -2.89 8.32
C ARG A 35 4.81 -4.20 7.57
N VAL A 36 4.27 -5.20 8.27
CA VAL A 36 3.90 -6.47 7.65
C VAL A 36 2.43 -6.41 7.25
N ALA A 37 2.19 -6.31 5.95
CA ALA A 37 0.85 -6.25 5.40
C ALA A 37 0.44 -7.61 4.81
N ARG A 38 -0.75 -8.09 5.15
CA ARG A 38 -1.35 -9.31 4.61
C ARG A 38 -2.21 -8.98 3.41
N LEU A 39 -2.17 -9.79 2.36
CA LEU A 39 -3.16 -9.74 1.27
C LEU A 39 -4.32 -10.70 1.60
N PRO A 40 -5.54 -10.21 1.86
CA PRO A 40 -6.71 -11.05 2.13
C PRO A 40 -6.96 -12.04 0.98
N GLY A 41 -7.36 -13.28 1.30
CA GLY A 41 -7.54 -14.34 0.30
C GLY A 41 -8.47 -13.98 -0.86
N ARG A 42 -9.53 -13.19 -0.59
CA ARG A 42 -10.44 -12.65 -1.60
C ARG A 42 -9.71 -11.79 -2.64
N LEU A 43 -8.68 -11.05 -2.23
CA LEU A 43 -7.88 -10.18 -3.08
C LEU A 43 -6.71 -10.94 -3.74
N ARG A 44 -6.19 -12.01 -3.14
CA ARG A 44 -5.12 -12.84 -3.74
C ARG A 44 -5.44 -13.36 -5.14
N ARG A 45 -6.73 -13.60 -5.44
CA ARG A 45 -7.18 -14.08 -6.77
C ARG A 45 -7.26 -12.97 -7.82
N ARG A 46 -7.20 -11.69 -7.41
CA ARG A 46 -7.46 -10.52 -8.26
C ARG A 46 -6.27 -9.57 -8.35
N LEU A 47 -5.50 -9.47 -7.28
CA LEU A 47 -4.36 -8.55 -7.16
C LEU A 47 -3.07 -9.35 -7.21
N TRP A 48 -2.25 -9.05 -8.22
CA TRP A 48 -0.87 -9.48 -8.28
C TRP A 48 0.04 -8.37 -7.77
N LEU A 49 0.77 -8.63 -6.69
CA LEU A 49 1.67 -7.69 -6.05
C LEU A 49 3.13 -8.09 -6.23
N LYS A 50 3.99 -7.10 -6.45
CA LYS A 50 5.45 -7.22 -6.49
C LYS A 50 6.11 -6.04 -5.81
N ALA A 51 7.41 -6.13 -5.56
CA ALA A 51 8.21 -5.01 -5.09
C ALA A 51 8.05 -3.79 -6.02
N GLY A 52 7.89 -2.61 -5.41
CA GLY A 52 7.65 -1.34 -6.10
C GLY A 52 6.18 -1.04 -6.41
N ASP A 53 5.25 -1.96 -6.17
CA ASP A 53 3.83 -1.65 -6.28
C ASP A 53 3.39 -0.75 -5.12
N TYR A 54 2.58 0.26 -5.44
CA TYR A 54 1.93 1.12 -4.45
C TYR A 54 0.58 0.55 -4.05
N VAL A 55 0.29 0.60 -2.75
CA VAL A 55 -0.88 -0.04 -2.15
C VAL A 55 -1.49 0.82 -1.05
N ILE A 56 -2.75 0.54 -0.74
CA ILE A 56 -3.38 0.99 0.49
C ILE A 56 -3.28 -0.13 1.52
N VAL A 57 -2.78 0.19 2.70
CA VAL A 57 -2.72 -0.70 3.85
C VAL A 57 -3.73 -0.21 4.89
N ALA A 58 -4.72 -1.04 5.21
CA ALA A 58 -5.59 -0.85 6.37
C ALA A 58 -4.87 -1.38 7.62
N LEU A 59 -4.51 -0.50 8.54
CA LEU A 59 -3.80 -0.87 9.76
C LEU A 59 -4.74 -1.62 10.71
N TRP A 60 -4.21 -2.57 11.48
CA TRP A 60 -5.00 -3.22 12.52
C TRP A 60 -5.08 -2.34 13.76
N ASP A 61 -6.28 -2.21 14.32
CA ASP A 61 -6.52 -1.35 15.49
C ASP A 61 -5.71 -1.78 16.73
N PHE A 62 -5.47 -3.09 16.87
CA PHE A 62 -4.76 -3.68 18.01
C PHE A 62 -3.25 -3.81 17.80
N ASP A 63 -2.77 -3.73 16.56
CA ASP A 63 -1.35 -3.90 16.21
C ASP A 63 -1.04 -3.07 14.96
N LYS A 64 -0.60 -1.84 15.19
CA LYS A 64 -0.27 -0.89 14.11
C LYS A 64 0.99 -1.27 13.35
N GLU A 65 1.76 -2.28 13.75
CA GLU A 65 2.89 -2.78 12.94
C GLU A 65 2.41 -3.70 11.80
N LYS A 66 1.12 -4.05 11.81
CA LYS A 66 0.49 -4.94 10.85
C LYS A 66 -0.74 -4.31 10.21
N GLY A 67 -1.14 -4.87 9.09
CA GLY A 67 -2.34 -4.44 8.38
C GLY A 67 -2.71 -5.37 7.23
N ASP A 68 -3.80 -5.03 6.56
CA ASP A 68 -4.26 -5.72 5.36
C ASP A 68 -4.11 -4.82 4.13
N ILE A 69 -3.61 -5.38 3.03
CA ILE A 69 -3.58 -4.71 1.73
C ILE A 69 -4.98 -4.76 1.15
N VAL A 70 -5.59 -3.60 0.97
CA VAL A 70 -6.98 -3.47 0.49
C VAL A 70 -7.07 -2.99 -0.95
N HIS A 71 -6.02 -2.35 -1.46
CA HIS A 71 -5.99 -1.80 -2.83
C HIS A 71 -4.57 -1.77 -3.38
N LYS A 72 -4.46 -1.90 -4.71
CA LYS A 72 -3.23 -1.70 -5.47
C LYS A 72 -3.46 -0.54 -6.44
N TYR A 73 -2.54 0.42 -6.45
CA TYR A 73 -2.53 1.51 -7.40
C TYR A 73 -1.82 1.13 -8.70
N GLU A 74 -2.39 1.52 -9.82
CA GLU A 74 -1.69 1.54 -11.11
C GLU A 74 -0.94 2.87 -11.28
N LYS A 75 -0.05 2.94 -12.27
CA LYS A 75 0.71 4.17 -12.58
C LYS A 75 -0.19 5.39 -12.80
N ARG A 76 -1.38 5.18 -13.39
CA ARG A 76 -2.36 6.24 -13.66
C ARG A 76 -2.94 6.81 -12.37
N ASP A 77 -3.16 5.95 -11.38
CA ASP A 77 -3.69 6.34 -10.08
C ASP A 77 -2.66 7.16 -9.28
N LEU A 78 -1.36 6.90 -9.47
CA LEU A 78 -0.29 7.66 -8.82
C LEU A 78 -0.28 9.13 -9.26
N GLU A 79 -0.48 9.40 -10.54
CA GLU A 79 -0.57 10.78 -11.06
C GLU A 79 -1.77 11.52 -10.45
N GLU A 80 -2.90 10.83 -10.30
CA GLU A 80 -4.08 11.41 -9.65
C GLU A 80 -3.87 11.61 -8.14
N LEU A 81 -3.19 10.69 -7.45
CA LEU A 81 -2.80 10.85 -6.05
C LEU A 81 -1.89 12.07 -5.85
N LYS A 82 -0.89 12.26 -6.73
CA LYS A 82 -0.01 13.44 -6.72
C LYS A 82 -0.82 14.73 -6.82
N ARG A 83 -1.79 14.80 -7.74
CA ARG A 83 -2.68 15.95 -7.92
C ARG A 83 -3.59 16.21 -6.72
N ARG A 84 -3.94 15.18 -5.95
CA ARG A 84 -4.80 15.28 -4.75
C ARG A 84 -4.04 15.57 -3.45
N GLY A 85 -2.74 15.87 -3.52
CA GLY A 85 -1.95 16.27 -2.36
C GLY A 85 -1.15 15.15 -1.70
N PHE A 86 -1.08 13.96 -2.30
CA PHE A 86 -0.23 12.86 -1.83
C PHE A 86 1.17 12.86 -2.47
N ALA A 87 1.56 13.95 -3.13
CA ALA A 87 2.84 14.02 -3.83
C ALA A 87 4.04 13.78 -2.90
N GLU A 88 4.10 14.49 -1.77
CA GLU A 88 5.16 14.35 -0.76
C GLU A 88 5.23 12.92 -0.20
N ALA A 89 4.07 12.30 0.05
CA ALA A 89 3.98 10.92 0.51
C ALA A 89 4.49 9.92 -0.55
N ILE A 90 4.25 10.18 -1.84
CA ILE A 90 4.76 9.32 -2.92
C ILE A 90 6.26 9.51 -3.08
N GLU A 91 6.77 10.75 -3.06
CA GLU A 91 8.20 11.06 -3.16
C GLU A 91 9.00 10.47 -1.99
N SER A 92 8.44 10.51 -0.77
CA SER A 92 9.07 9.86 0.39
C SER A 92 9.17 8.35 0.20
N LEU A 93 8.14 7.71 -0.35
CA LEU A 93 8.13 6.28 -0.67
C LEU A 93 9.02 5.91 -1.88
N GLU A 94 9.22 6.82 -2.83
CA GLU A 94 10.13 6.61 -3.96
C GLU A 94 11.56 6.35 -3.47
N SER A 95 11.98 7.03 -2.40
CA SER A 95 13.32 6.90 -1.80
C SER A 95 13.63 5.53 -1.21
N TYR A 96 12.62 4.67 -0.99
CA TYR A 96 12.78 3.37 -0.34
C TYR A 96 12.93 2.17 -1.30
N ILE A 97 13.08 2.40 -2.61
CA ILE A 97 13.51 1.37 -3.59
C ILE A 97 14.36 2.01 -4.68
#